data_AF-A0A0D9NR15-F1
#
_entry.id   AF-A0A0D9NR15-F1
#
_cell.length_a   1.000
_cell.length_b   1.000
_cell.length_c   1.000
_cell.angle_alpha   90.00
_cell.angle_beta   90.00
_cell.angle_gamma   90.00
#
_symmetry.space_group_name_H-M   'P 1'
#
loop_
_entity.id
_entity.type
_entity.pdbx_description
1 polymer ?
#
loop_
_entity_poly.entity_id
_entity_poly.type
_entity_poly.pdbx_seq_one_letter_code
_entity_poly.pdbx_strand_id
1 'polypeptide(L)'
;MDNNRTMHNLSTIIKRLEAVVSRLEDLSVFDGPVLPSTLTDSNSEAIQAFDDFIDSSVKQYLLLSNRLGGLVAVQAAEVFKGFQEQRKFLCITTQAAKPDPATLETLLGPTKDAIVAVTDIQKKNRFDGMYVHLTAVADGIRMLAWVNIHSRPFVYVEESLGSAQFFGNKIFKNQKEKDKLEVEWIKSYYQVCQGLVSYVKLHFPTGITWNVRGGLVETVMGLS
;
A
#
# COMPACT_ATOMS: atom_id res chain seq x y z
N MET A 1 -12.00 49.07 -36.45
CA MET A 1 -13.44 48.73 -36.33
C MET A 1 -13.58 47.44 -35.51
N ASP A 2 -12.90 47.37 -34.36
CA ASP A 2 -12.57 46.08 -33.74
C ASP A 2 -13.31 45.80 -32.43
N ASN A 3 -13.94 46.83 -31.83
CA ASN A 3 -14.72 46.66 -30.59
C ASN A 3 -16.00 45.82 -30.78
N ASN A 4 -16.63 45.90 -31.95
CA ASN A 4 -17.91 45.21 -32.17
C ASN A 4 -17.73 43.68 -32.30
N ARG A 5 -16.57 43.24 -32.81
CA ARG A 5 -16.23 41.83 -32.96
C ARG A 5 -15.87 41.18 -31.61
N THR A 6 -15.17 41.93 -30.75
CA THR A 6 -14.83 41.51 -29.38
C THR A 6 -16.07 41.39 -28.49
N MET A 7 -17.01 42.34 -28.60
CA MET A 7 -18.29 42.32 -27.88
C MET A 7 -19.17 41.13 -28.30
N HIS A 8 -19.24 40.80 -29.60
CA HIS A 8 -19.98 39.64 -30.07
C HIS A 8 -19.36 38.30 -29.62
N ASN A 9 -18.03 38.22 -29.53
CA ASN A 9 -17.35 37.02 -29.03
C ASN A 9 -17.65 36.81 -27.53
N LEU A 10 -17.57 37.87 -26.73
CA LEU A 10 -17.91 37.83 -25.30
C LEU A 10 -19.37 37.42 -25.06
N SER A 11 -20.32 37.98 -25.82
CA SER A 11 -21.74 37.59 -25.70
C SER A 11 -21.97 36.11 -26.07
N THR A 12 -21.22 35.59 -27.04
CA THR A 12 -21.29 34.18 -27.43
C THR A 12 -20.72 33.26 -26.36
N ILE A 13 -19.61 33.65 -25.72
CA ILE A 13 -19.00 32.91 -24.62
C ILE A 13 -19.92 32.89 -23.40
N ILE A 14 -20.54 34.03 -23.06
CA ILE A 14 -21.49 34.13 -21.92
C ILE A 14 -22.69 33.21 -22.14
N LYS A 15 -23.31 33.23 -23.34
CA LYS A 15 -24.43 32.34 -23.65
C LYS A 15 -24.05 30.85 -23.60
N ARG A 16 -22.82 30.50 -24.01
CA ARG A 16 -22.31 29.12 -23.90
C ARG A 16 -22.05 28.73 -22.45
N LEU A 17 -21.54 29.64 -21.62
CA LEU A 17 -21.36 29.43 -20.18
C LEU A 17 -22.71 29.23 -19.49
N GLU A 18 -23.70 30.09 -19.77
CA GLU A 18 -25.06 29.95 -19.23
C GLU A 18 -25.71 28.61 -19.65
N ALA A 19 -25.52 28.18 -20.90
CA ALA A 19 -26.01 26.88 -21.36
C ALA A 19 -25.27 25.68 -20.71
N VAL A 20 -23.98 25.81 -20.40
CA VAL A 20 -23.21 24.78 -19.68
C VAL A 20 -23.61 24.73 -18.20
N VAL A 21 -23.84 25.89 -17.57
CA VAL A 21 -24.32 25.99 -16.18
C VAL A 21 -25.73 25.41 -16.07
N SER A 22 -26.64 25.74 -17.00
CA SER A 22 -27.98 25.17 -17.03
C SER A 22 -27.98 23.64 -17.20
N ARG A 23 -27.05 23.07 -18.00
CA ARG A 23 -26.87 21.61 -18.11
C ARG A 23 -26.26 20.96 -16.87
N LEU A 24 -25.46 21.68 -16.10
CA LEU A 24 -24.92 21.21 -14.82
C LEU A 24 -25.99 21.22 -13.73
N GLU A 25 -26.89 22.20 -13.75
CA GLU A 25 -28.02 22.29 -12.82
C GLU A 25 -29.12 21.26 -13.14
N ASP A 26 -29.35 20.93 -14.40
CA ASP A 26 -30.33 19.90 -14.82
C ASP A 26 -29.88 18.46 -14.47
N LEU A 27 -28.58 18.26 -14.19
CA LEU A 27 -28.04 17.00 -13.64
C LEU A 27 -28.17 16.90 -12.11
N SER A 28 -28.61 17.97 -11.44
CA SER A 28 -28.77 17.99 -9.97
C SER A 28 -30.15 17.57 -9.47
N VAL A 29 -31.07 17.22 -10.39
CA VAL A 29 -32.43 16.74 -10.06
C VAL A 29 -32.49 15.21 -10.16
N PHE A 30 -31.68 14.53 -9.34
CA PHE A 30 -31.97 13.15 -8.92
C PHE A 30 -32.23 13.18 -7.42
N ASP A 31 -33.51 13.11 -7.06
CA ASP A 31 -33.99 12.99 -5.68
C ASP A 31 -33.73 11.55 -5.18
N GLY A 32 -32.47 11.30 -4.85
CA GLY A 32 -31.98 10.16 -4.09
C GLY A 32 -30.95 10.66 -3.08
N PRO A 33 -30.68 9.95 -1.97
CA PRO A 33 -29.83 10.46 -0.90
C PRO A 33 -28.43 10.83 -1.43
N VAL A 34 -28.18 12.14 -1.53
CA VAL A 34 -26.92 12.71 -2.01
C VAL A 34 -25.82 12.33 -1.04
N LEU A 35 -24.84 11.61 -1.57
CA LEU A 35 -23.62 11.24 -0.88
C LEU A 35 -22.59 12.35 -0.95
N PRO A 36 -21.71 12.49 0.06
CA PRO A 36 -20.44 13.16 -0.16
C PRO A 36 -19.58 12.32 -1.11
N SER A 37 -19.37 12.83 -2.33
CA SER A 37 -18.53 12.27 -3.40
C SER A 37 -17.05 12.06 -2.99
N THR A 38 -16.65 12.51 -1.81
CA THR A 38 -15.27 12.52 -1.32
C THR A 38 -14.74 11.16 -0.87
N LEU A 39 -15.60 10.24 -0.41
CA LEU A 39 -15.17 8.94 0.14
C LEU A 39 -14.81 7.90 -0.93
N THR A 40 -15.44 7.96 -2.11
CA THR A 40 -15.12 7.08 -3.24
C THR A 40 -13.80 7.48 -3.87
N ASP A 41 -13.56 8.79 -3.99
CA ASP A 41 -12.33 9.35 -4.54
C ASP A 41 -11.12 9.08 -3.64
N SER A 42 -11.27 9.22 -2.31
CA SER A 42 -10.18 8.94 -1.36
C SER A 42 -9.77 7.47 -1.33
N ASN A 43 -10.72 6.56 -1.51
CA ASN A 43 -10.43 5.11 -1.56
C ASN A 43 -9.67 4.74 -2.84
N SER A 44 -10.04 5.34 -3.98
CA SER A 44 -9.30 5.15 -5.23
C SER A 44 -7.88 5.71 -5.15
N GLU A 45 -7.72 6.88 -4.52
CA GLU A 45 -6.40 7.49 -4.29
C GLU A 45 -5.51 6.60 -3.41
N ALA A 46 -6.05 6.05 -2.32
CA ALA A 46 -5.30 5.15 -1.44
C ALA A 46 -4.82 3.89 -2.19
N ILE A 47 -5.66 3.28 -3.02
CA ILE A 47 -5.24 2.12 -3.81
C ILE A 47 -4.14 2.48 -4.81
N GLN A 48 -4.29 3.59 -5.54
CA GLN A 48 -3.26 4.04 -6.49
C GLN A 48 -1.94 4.36 -5.79
N ALA A 49 -1.97 5.05 -4.65
CA ALA A 49 -0.78 5.34 -3.87
C ALA A 49 -0.08 4.07 -3.35
N PHE A 50 -0.84 3.00 -3.06
CA PHE A 50 -0.26 1.71 -2.70
C PHE A 50 0.38 1.01 -3.89
N ASP A 51 -0.26 1.05 -5.06
CA ASP A 51 0.27 0.50 -6.30
C ASP A 51 1.59 1.22 -6.67
N ASP A 52 1.64 2.56 -6.56
CA ASP A 52 2.85 3.36 -6.79
C ASP A 52 3.97 3.05 -5.76
N PHE A 53 3.60 2.83 -4.49
CA PHE A 53 4.53 2.42 -3.44
C PHE A 53 5.16 1.04 -3.72
N ILE A 54 4.35 0.07 -4.17
CA ILE A 54 4.82 -1.25 -4.59
C ILE A 54 5.74 -1.11 -5.81
N ASP A 55 5.32 -0.34 -6.81
CA ASP A 55 6.03 -0.19 -8.07
C ASP A 55 7.35 0.57 -7.96
N SER A 56 7.53 1.32 -6.87
CA SER A 56 8.77 2.01 -6.53
C SER A 56 9.63 1.20 -5.55
N SER A 57 9.45 1.44 -4.25
CA SER A 57 10.36 0.96 -3.20
C SER A 57 10.38 -0.56 -3.07
N VAL A 58 9.22 -1.22 -3.16
CA VAL A 58 9.12 -2.68 -2.98
C VAL A 58 9.77 -3.41 -4.16
N LYS A 59 9.49 -2.99 -5.40
CA LYS A 59 10.14 -3.54 -6.59
C LYS A 59 11.64 -3.27 -6.61
N GLN A 60 12.10 -2.11 -6.16
CA GLN A 60 13.54 -1.83 -6.05
C GLN A 60 14.23 -2.76 -5.04
N TYR A 61 13.63 -2.98 -3.87
CA TYR A 61 14.11 -3.95 -2.89
C TYR A 61 14.15 -5.37 -3.47
N LEU A 62 13.10 -5.78 -4.17
CA LEU A 62 13.04 -7.09 -4.82
C LEU A 62 14.14 -7.25 -5.88
N LEU A 63 14.36 -6.22 -6.70
CA LEU A 63 15.42 -6.20 -7.71
C LEU A 63 16.80 -6.38 -7.08
N LEU A 64 17.12 -5.62 -6.02
CA LEU A 64 18.40 -5.74 -5.33
C LEU A 64 18.55 -7.10 -4.64
N SER A 65 17.47 -7.64 -4.09
CA SER A 65 17.44 -8.97 -3.50
C SER A 65 17.76 -10.06 -4.52
N ASN A 66 17.18 -9.95 -5.73
CA ASN A 66 17.47 -10.86 -6.84
C ASN A 66 18.90 -10.75 -7.33
N ARG A 67 19.50 -9.56 -7.29
CA ARG A 67 20.93 -9.35 -7.61
C ARG A 67 21.85 -9.99 -6.57
N LEU A 68 21.49 -9.98 -5.29
CA LEU A 68 22.20 -10.72 -4.24
C LEU A 68 22.01 -12.24 -4.39
N GLY A 69 20.82 -12.66 -4.81
CA GLY A 69 20.49 -14.07 -5.06
C GLY A 69 20.30 -14.89 -3.79
N GLY A 70 20.41 -16.21 -3.92
CA GLY A 70 20.32 -17.16 -2.81
C GLY A 70 19.01 -17.03 -2.01
N LEU A 71 19.11 -17.25 -0.69
CA LEU A 71 17.96 -17.17 0.21
C LEU A 71 17.41 -15.74 0.38
N VAL A 72 18.23 -14.71 0.12
CA VAL A 72 17.78 -13.31 0.16
C VAL A 72 16.75 -13.05 -0.93
N ALA A 73 16.99 -13.53 -2.15
CA ALA A 73 16.03 -13.45 -3.25
C ALA A 73 14.74 -14.21 -2.94
N VAL A 74 14.85 -15.44 -2.41
CA VAL A 74 13.69 -16.26 -2.03
C VAL A 74 12.85 -15.59 -0.95
N GLN A 75 13.48 -15.04 0.09
CA GLN A 75 12.78 -14.34 1.16
C GLN A 75 12.11 -13.07 0.64
N ALA A 76 12.78 -12.30 -0.22
CA ALA A 76 12.22 -11.07 -0.80
C ALA A 76 11.01 -11.34 -1.69
N ALA A 77 10.95 -12.48 -2.39
CA ALA A 77 9.77 -12.88 -3.15
C ALA A 77 8.54 -13.09 -2.24
N GLU A 78 8.71 -13.69 -1.07
CA GLU A 78 7.63 -13.82 -0.09
C GLU A 78 7.21 -12.47 0.53
N VAL A 79 8.15 -11.56 0.76
CA VAL A 79 7.83 -10.17 1.15
C VAL A 79 6.97 -9.48 0.09
N PHE A 80 7.38 -9.57 -1.19
CA PHE A 80 6.64 -8.99 -2.30
C PHE A 80 5.24 -9.59 -2.43
N LYS A 81 5.11 -10.91 -2.33
CA LYS A 81 3.82 -11.61 -2.29
C LYS A 81 2.94 -11.07 -1.15
N GLY A 82 3.49 -10.85 0.04
CA GLY A 82 2.78 -10.26 1.16
C GLY A 82 2.16 -8.88 0.84
N PHE A 83 2.91 -8.01 0.16
CA PHE A 83 2.37 -6.73 -0.32
C PHE A 83 1.30 -6.89 -1.41
N GLN A 84 1.43 -7.85 -2.32
CA GLN A 84 0.40 -8.15 -3.31
C GLN A 84 -0.91 -8.63 -2.66
N GLU A 85 -0.82 -9.49 -1.64
CA GLU A 85 -2.00 -9.93 -0.88
C GLU A 85 -2.63 -8.77 -0.09
N GLN A 86 -1.82 -7.90 0.51
CA GLN A 86 -2.33 -6.67 1.14
C GLN A 86 -3.06 -5.77 0.14
N ARG A 87 -2.56 -5.63 -1.08
CA ARG A 87 -3.22 -4.85 -2.12
C ARG A 87 -4.61 -5.42 -2.43
N LYS A 88 -4.72 -6.74 -2.59
CA LYS A 88 -6.02 -7.41 -2.81
C LYS A 88 -6.97 -7.15 -1.64
N PHE A 89 -6.48 -7.32 -0.41
CA PHE A 89 -7.24 -7.04 0.80
C PHE A 89 -7.76 -5.60 0.83
N LEU A 90 -6.91 -4.60 0.59
CA LEU A 90 -7.31 -3.19 0.56
C LEU A 90 -8.38 -2.93 -0.51
N CYS A 91 -8.29 -3.55 -1.68
CA CYS A 91 -9.34 -3.40 -2.68
C CYS A 91 -10.68 -3.99 -2.26
N ILE A 92 -10.68 -5.09 -1.50
CA ILE A 92 -11.91 -5.65 -0.92
C ILE A 92 -12.50 -4.64 0.08
N THR A 93 -11.68 -3.98 0.92
CA THR A 93 -12.19 -3.04 1.92
C THR A 93 -12.86 -1.81 1.29
N THR A 94 -12.49 -1.44 0.07
CA THR A 94 -13.16 -0.35 -0.69
C THR A 94 -14.54 -0.73 -1.24
N GLN A 95 -14.83 -2.03 -1.36
CA GLN A 95 -16.03 -2.56 -2.04
C GLN A 95 -16.99 -3.27 -1.08
N ALA A 96 -16.49 -3.80 0.03
CA ALA A 96 -17.26 -4.61 0.98
C ALA A 96 -17.53 -3.85 2.28
N ALA A 97 -18.66 -4.18 2.91
CA ALA A 97 -18.87 -3.86 4.32
C ALA A 97 -17.93 -4.69 5.20
N LYS A 98 -17.64 -4.21 6.42
CA LYS A 98 -16.79 -4.96 7.35
C LYS A 98 -17.43 -6.32 7.65
N PRO A 99 -16.76 -7.44 7.37
CA PRO A 99 -17.32 -8.75 7.57
C PRO A 99 -17.24 -9.17 9.05
N ASP A 100 -17.82 -10.32 9.36
CA ASP A 100 -17.67 -10.94 10.67
C ASP A 100 -16.21 -11.36 10.93
N PRO A 101 -15.83 -11.62 12.20
CA PRO A 101 -14.45 -11.95 12.55
C PRO A 101 -13.88 -13.20 11.84
N ALA A 102 -14.69 -14.22 11.55
CA ALA A 102 -14.19 -15.45 10.92
C ALA A 102 -13.85 -15.18 9.45
N THR A 103 -14.73 -14.48 8.73
CA THR A 103 -14.47 -14.06 7.35
C THR A 103 -13.29 -13.10 7.27
N LEU A 104 -13.16 -12.17 8.22
CA LEU A 104 -11.98 -11.29 8.30
C LEU A 104 -10.69 -12.07 8.50
N GLU A 105 -10.71 -13.11 9.34
CA GLU A 105 -9.56 -13.99 9.57
C GLU A 105 -9.12 -14.69 8.28
N THR A 106 -10.08 -15.18 7.48
CA THR A 106 -9.84 -15.77 6.16
C THR A 106 -9.21 -14.76 5.19
N LEU A 107 -9.73 -13.53 5.14
CA LEU A 107 -9.18 -12.47 4.28
C LEU A 107 -7.73 -12.10 4.64
N LEU A 108 -7.37 -12.17 5.92
CA LEU A 108 -6.01 -11.87 6.40
C LEU A 108 -5.05 -13.07 6.25
N GLY A 109 -5.57 -14.28 6.04
CA GLY A 109 -4.80 -15.53 5.91
C GLY A 109 -3.62 -15.44 4.94
N PRO A 110 -3.82 -15.04 3.67
CA PRO A 110 -2.73 -14.96 2.69
C PRO A 110 -1.58 -14.03 3.10
N THR A 111 -1.88 -12.92 3.80
CA THR A 111 -0.84 -12.02 4.33
C THR A 111 -0.09 -12.67 5.49
N LYS A 112 -0.78 -13.40 6.37
CA LYS A 112 -0.17 -14.15 7.47
C LYS A 112 0.74 -15.27 6.97
N ASP A 113 0.33 -15.98 5.93
CA ASP A 113 1.13 -17.04 5.31
C ASP A 113 2.46 -16.48 4.77
N ALA A 114 2.44 -15.31 4.14
CA ALA A 114 3.66 -14.63 3.69
C ALA A 114 4.58 -14.25 4.87
N ILE A 115 4.03 -13.71 5.96
CA ILE A 115 4.79 -13.40 7.18
C ILE A 115 5.47 -14.67 7.74
N VAL A 116 4.72 -15.78 7.81
CA VAL A 116 5.23 -17.08 8.28
C VAL A 116 6.33 -17.57 7.35
N ALA A 117 6.13 -17.54 6.02
CA ALA A 117 7.11 -18.00 5.05
C ALA A 117 8.44 -17.22 5.16
N VAL A 118 8.38 -15.89 5.24
CA VAL A 118 9.57 -15.02 5.43
C VAL A 118 10.32 -15.38 6.70
N THR A 119 9.60 -15.60 7.79
CA THR A 119 10.17 -15.95 9.10
C THR A 119 10.79 -17.35 9.09
N ASP A 120 10.14 -18.30 8.43
CA ASP A 120 10.59 -19.69 8.34
C ASP A 120 11.86 -19.83 7.51
N ILE A 121 12.01 -19.07 6.43
CA ILE A 121 13.25 -19.03 5.64
C ILE A 121 14.42 -18.65 6.53
N GLN A 122 14.26 -17.65 7.39
CA GLN A 122 15.30 -17.27 8.34
C GLN A 122 15.57 -18.39 9.37
N LYS A 123 14.52 -18.91 10.02
CA LYS A 123 14.65 -19.90 11.10
C LYS A 123 15.33 -21.19 10.66
N LYS A 124 15.08 -21.63 9.42
CA LYS A 124 15.61 -22.89 8.86
C LYS A 124 17.06 -22.78 8.37
N ASN A 125 17.61 -21.57 8.25
CA ASN A 125 18.91 -21.34 7.60
C ASN A 125 19.91 -20.59 8.50
N ARG A 126 20.04 -21.02 9.77
CA ARG A 126 20.88 -20.35 10.79
C ARG A 126 22.38 -20.29 10.49
N PHE A 127 22.86 -21.16 9.61
CA PHE A 127 24.27 -21.25 9.23
C PHE A 127 24.57 -20.57 7.88
N ASP A 128 23.58 -19.94 7.25
CA ASP A 128 23.76 -19.24 5.98
C ASP A 128 24.63 -17.97 6.15
N GLY A 129 25.48 -17.68 5.17
CA GLY A 129 26.35 -16.50 5.19
C GLY A 129 25.58 -15.17 5.23
N MET A 130 24.36 -15.15 4.69
CA MET A 130 23.46 -14.00 4.68
C MET A 130 22.45 -14.02 5.84
N TYR A 131 22.65 -14.85 6.88
CA TYR A 131 21.69 -14.97 7.99
C TYR A 131 21.35 -13.64 8.68
N VAL A 132 22.29 -12.70 8.77
CA VAL A 132 22.02 -11.35 9.30
C VAL A 132 21.03 -10.57 8.42
N HIS A 133 21.11 -10.72 7.10
CA HIS A 133 20.17 -10.14 6.14
C HIS A 133 18.77 -10.75 6.35
N LEU A 134 18.71 -12.08 6.41
CA LEU A 134 17.47 -12.82 6.63
C LEU A 134 16.79 -12.43 7.96
N THR A 135 17.60 -12.19 9.00
CA THR A 135 17.12 -11.77 10.33
C THR A 135 16.58 -10.36 10.33
N ALA A 136 17.26 -9.41 9.66
CA ALA A 136 16.76 -8.04 9.54
C ALA A 136 15.37 -7.99 8.88
N VAL A 137 15.15 -8.82 7.85
CA VAL A 137 13.86 -8.91 7.17
C VAL A 137 12.82 -9.64 8.04
N ALA A 138 13.18 -10.80 8.62
CA ALA A 138 12.26 -11.58 9.46
C ALA A 138 11.77 -10.83 10.71
N ASP A 139 12.60 -9.97 11.31
CA ASP A 139 12.16 -9.15 12.44
C ASP A 139 11.32 -7.94 11.99
N GLY A 140 11.57 -7.43 10.77
CA GLY A 140 10.80 -6.32 10.20
C GLY A 140 9.47 -6.72 9.56
N ILE A 141 9.33 -7.96 9.08
CA ILE A 141 8.19 -8.39 8.26
C ILE A 141 6.85 -8.31 8.99
N ARG A 142 6.89 -8.31 10.33
CA ARG A 142 5.71 -8.08 11.17
C ARG A 142 4.96 -6.80 10.77
N MET A 143 5.62 -5.83 10.12
CA MET A 143 4.98 -4.63 9.57
C MET A 143 3.74 -4.93 8.73
N LEU A 144 3.68 -6.07 8.03
CA LEU A 144 2.52 -6.46 7.22
C LEU A 144 1.26 -6.72 8.07
N ALA A 145 1.37 -6.86 9.38
CA ALA A 145 0.22 -6.99 10.27
C ALA A 145 -0.46 -5.64 10.59
N TRP A 146 0.02 -4.51 10.06
CA TRP A 146 -0.56 -3.18 10.31
C TRP A 146 -2.06 -3.09 9.98
N VAL A 147 -2.53 -3.86 8.99
CA VAL A 147 -3.94 -3.92 8.57
C VAL A 147 -4.88 -4.41 9.67
N ASN A 148 -4.34 -5.06 10.70
CA ASN A 148 -5.08 -5.54 11.88
C ASN A 148 -4.89 -4.63 13.11
N ILE A 149 -4.29 -3.44 12.96
CA ILE A 149 -4.08 -2.49 14.05
C ILE A 149 -5.13 -1.37 13.96
N HIS A 150 -5.90 -1.20 15.04
CA HIS A 150 -7.07 -0.31 15.08
C HIS A 150 -6.80 1.08 15.65
N SER A 151 -5.55 1.39 16.01
CA SER A 151 -5.15 2.71 16.47
C SER A 151 -3.70 2.97 16.08
N ARG A 152 -3.45 4.07 15.35
CA ARG A 152 -2.12 4.51 14.91
C ARG A 152 -1.28 3.38 14.28
N PRO A 153 -1.78 2.66 13.27
CA PRO A 153 -1.07 1.53 12.64
C PRO A 153 0.32 1.90 12.10
N PHE A 154 0.54 3.15 11.72
CA PHE A 154 1.86 3.62 11.28
C PHE A 154 2.93 3.51 12.38
N VAL A 155 2.57 3.66 13.67
CA VAL A 155 3.52 3.48 14.79
C VAL A 155 3.96 2.02 14.88
N TYR A 156 3.04 1.08 14.63
CA TYR A 156 3.37 -0.34 14.60
C TYR A 156 4.37 -0.67 13.47
N VAL A 157 4.24 -0.01 12.31
CA VAL A 157 5.21 -0.12 11.21
C VAL A 157 6.57 0.51 11.61
N GLU A 158 6.59 1.67 12.27
CA GLU A 158 7.81 2.32 12.78
C GLU A 158 8.59 1.42 13.76
N GLU A 159 7.91 0.75 14.69
CA GLU A 159 8.54 -0.21 15.60
C GLU A 159 9.15 -1.42 14.86
N SER A 160 8.48 -1.86 13.81
CA SER A 160 8.94 -2.97 12.96
C SER A 160 10.21 -2.57 12.19
N LEU A 161 10.27 -1.33 11.69
CA LEU A 161 11.49 -0.76 11.12
C LEU A 161 12.62 -0.70 12.14
N GLY A 162 12.35 -0.27 13.38
CA GLY A 162 13.36 -0.25 14.44
C GLY A 162 13.97 -1.64 14.70
N SER A 163 13.14 -2.68 14.64
CA SER A 163 13.55 -4.08 14.81
C SER A 163 14.43 -4.55 13.63
N ALA A 164 14.03 -4.23 12.39
CA ALA A 164 14.86 -4.48 11.21
C ALA A 164 16.22 -3.76 11.26
N GLN A 165 16.24 -2.53 11.77
CA GLN A 165 17.46 -1.73 11.92
C GLN A 165 18.44 -2.31 12.93
N PHE A 166 17.95 -2.91 14.02
CA PHE A 166 18.81 -3.52 15.03
C PHE A 166 19.76 -4.59 14.45
N PHE A 167 19.27 -5.44 13.53
CA PHE A 167 20.09 -6.42 12.84
C PHE A 167 20.71 -5.89 11.55
N GLY A 168 19.95 -5.17 10.73
CA GLY A 168 20.44 -4.67 9.45
C GLY A 168 21.60 -3.68 9.59
N ASN A 169 21.67 -2.94 10.70
CA ASN A 169 22.81 -2.04 10.94
C ASN A 169 24.15 -2.79 11.14
N LYS A 170 24.12 -4.10 11.42
CA LYS A 170 25.32 -4.94 11.49
C LYS A 170 25.93 -5.19 10.11
N ILE A 171 25.12 -5.12 9.04
CA ILE A 171 25.59 -5.26 7.65
C ILE A 171 26.60 -4.14 7.34
N PHE A 172 26.36 -2.90 7.79
CA PHE A 172 27.33 -1.80 7.61
C PHE A 172 28.68 -2.06 8.29
N LYS A 173 28.68 -2.70 9.46
CA LYS A 173 29.90 -2.91 10.26
C LYS A 173 30.81 -4.00 9.71
N ASN A 174 30.25 -4.94 8.96
CA ASN A 174 30.97 -6.10 8.43
C ASN A 174 31.59 -5.86 7.05
N GLN A 175 31.43 -4.67 6.48
CA GLN A 175 31.88 -4.40 5.11
C GLN A 175 33.30 -3.82 5.02
N LYS A 176 34.12 -4.51 4.24
CA LYS A 176 35.24 -3.90 3.51
C LYS A 176 34.67 -3.15 2.30
N GLU A 177 35.41 -2.21 1.69
CA GLU A 177 34.99 -1.38 0.53
C GLU A 177 34.35 -2.11 -0.67
N LYS A 178 34.36 -3.45 -0.71
CA LYS A 178 33.96 -4.28 -1.84
C LYS A 178 32.46 -4.54 -2.00
N ASP A 179 31.62 -4.49 -0.96
CA ASP A 179 30.24 -5.01 -1.06
C ASP A 179 29.14 -3.94 -1.02
N LYS A 180 29.25 -2.92 -1.87
CA LYS A 180 28.27 -1.83 -1.99
C LYS A 180 26.82 -2.31 -2.20
N LEU A 181 26.62 -3.50 -2.77
CA LEU A 181 25.30 -4.05 -3.09
C LEU A 181 24.48 -4.43 -1.85
N GLU A 182 25.07 -5.06 -0.83
CA GLU A 182 24.34 -5.40 0.41
C GLU A 182 23.93 -4.14 1.20
N VAL A 183 24.77 -3.11 1.17
CA VAL A 183 24.48 -1.79 1.76
C VAL A 183 23.34 -1.08 1.03
N GLU A 184 23.36 -1.12 -0.31
CA GLU A 184 22.25 -0.60 -1.12
C GLU A 184 20.96 -1.38 -0.84
N TRP A 185 21.06 -2.71 -0.77
CA TRP A 185 19.95 -3.60 -0.48
C TRP A 185 19.30 -3.32 0.88
N ILE A 186 20.07 -3.26 1.97
CA ILE A 186 19.45 -3.04 3.30
C ILE A 186 18.81 -1.66 3.40
N LYS A 187 19.41 -0.64 2.78
CA LYS A 187 18.80 0.69 2.68
C LYS A 187 17.49 0.67 1.91
N SER A 188 17.41 -0.10 0.82
CA SER A 188 16.14 -0.26 0.08
C SER A 188 15.06 -0.94 0.92
N TYR A 189 15.41 -1.90 1.78
CA TYR A 189 14.45 -2.49 2.70
C TYR A 189 13.95 -1.47 3.74
N TYR A 190 14.82 -0.61 4.26
CA TYR A 190 14.39 0.48 5.15
C TYR A 190 13.47 1.47 4.45
N GLN A 191 13.72 1.76 3.17
CA GLN A 191 12.85 2.60 2.35
C GLN A 191 11.47 1.97 2.15
N VAL A 192 11.37 0.65 2.01
CA VAL A 192 10.07 -0.05 1.99
C VAL A 192 9.31 0.19 3.29
N CYS A 193 9.94 0.01 4.44
CA CYS A 193 9.28 0.26 5.72
C CYS A 193 8.86 1.73 5.87
N GLN A 194 9.73 2.67 5.52
CA GLN A 194 9.44 4.11 5.59
C GLN A 194 8.33 4.53 4.63
N GLY A 195 8.32 3.99 3.41
CA GLY A 195 7.24 4.19 2.44
C GLY A 195 5.91 3.70 2.99
N LEU A 196 5.90 2.53 3.64
CA LEU A 196 4.71 2.00 4.29
C LEU A 196 4.25 2.87 5.48
N VAL A 197 5.16 3.39 6.31
CA VAL A 197 4.81 4.35 7.38
C VAL A 197 4.10 5.56 6.78
N SER A 198 4.68 6.17 5.75
CA SER A 198 4.11 7.34 5.08
C SER A 198 2.73 7.05 4.51
N TYR A 199 2.59 5.93 3.80
CA TYR A 199 1.33 5.49 3.20
C TYR A 199 0.24 5.28 4.27
N VAL A 200 0.54 4.49 5.31
CA VAL A 200 -0.42 4.15 6.37
C VAL A 200 -0.82 5.40 7.16
N LYS A 201 0.13 6.30 7.43
CA LYS A 201 -0.13 7.55 8.14
C LYS A 201 -1.03 8.49 7.35
N LEU A 202 -0.91 8.52 6.03
CA LEU A 202 -1.71 9.36 5.15
C LEU A 202 -3.11 8.80 4.94
N HIS A 203 -3.23 7.52 4.58
CA HIS A 203 -4.50 6.94 4.13
C HIS A 203 -5.26 6.16 5.21
N PHE A 204 -4.57 5.63 6.23
CA PHE A 204 -5.16 4.80 7.28
C PHE A 204 -4.69 5.17 8.71
N PRO A 205 -4.74 6.45 9.11
CA PRO A 205 -4.19 6.91 10.39
C PRO A 205 -4.85 6.24 11.62
N THR A 206 -6.07 5.74 11.47
CA THR A 206 -6.88 5.08 12.51
C THR A 206 -7.19 3.62 12.19
N GLY A 207 -6.47 3.01 11.24
CA GLY A 207 -6.71 1.63 10.79
C GLY A 207 -7.55 1.53 9.52
N ILE A 208 -7.84 0.28 9.13
CA ILE A 208 -8.56 -0.04 7.90
C ILE A 208 -10.00 0.46 7.97
N THR A 209 -10.37 1.23 6.94
CA THR A 209 -11.74 1.69 6.72
C THR A 209 -12.43 0.79 5.71
N TRP A 210 -13.67 0.41 6.01
CA TRP A 210 -14.51 -0.43 5.15
C TRP A 210 -15.60 0.41 4.50
N ASN A 211 -16.06 0.01 3.33
CA ASN A 211 -17.19 0.66 2.68
C ASN A 211 -18.49 0.30 3.40
N VAL A 212 -19.06 1.25 4.13
CA VAL A 212 -20.31 1.06 4.90
C VAL A 212 -21.53 0.67 4.05
N ARG A 213 -21.49 0.92 2.74
CA ARG A 213 -22.52 0.47 1.78
C ARG A 213 -22.00 -0.60 0.82
N GLY A 214 -20.84 -1.19 1.14
CA GLY A 214 -20.25 -2.25 0.35
C GLY A 214 -21.09 -3.53 0.41
N GLY A 215 -20.91 -4.37 -0.60
CA GLY A 215 -21.56 -5.68 -0.66
C GLY A 215 -21.01 -6.65 0.39
N LEU A 216 -21.60 -7.84 0.44
CA LEU A 216 -21.00 -8.97 1.15
C LEU A 216 -19.66 -9.34 0.49
N VAL A 217 -18.68 -9.75 1.29
CA VAL A 217 -17.34 -10.10 0.80
C VAL A 217 -17.43 -11.19 -0.26
N GLU A 218 -18.30 -12.18 -0.08
CA GLU A 218 -18.55 -13.29 -1.00
C GLU A 218 -19.00 -12.78 -2.38
N THR A 219 -19.85 -11.74 -2.40
CA THR A 219 -20.32 -11.12 -3.64
C THR A 219 -19.19 -10.33 -4.33
N VAL A 220 -18.39 -9.58 -3.57
CA VAL A 220 -17.25 -8.81 -4.10
C VAL A 220 -16.16 -9.71 -4.67
N MET A 221 -15.95 -10.88 -4.06
CA MET A 221 -14.98 -11.87 -4.52
C MET A 221 -15.49 -12.75 -5.67
N GLY A 222 -16.77 -12.62 -6.07
CA GLY A 222 -17.37 -13.46 -7.11
C GLY A 222 -17.54 -14.93 -6.71
N LEU A 223 -17.74 -15.21 -5.41
CA LEU A 223 -17.87 -16.56 -4.85
C LEU A 223 -19.34 -17.04 -4.73
N SER A 224 -20.25 -16.53 -5.56
CA SER A 224 -21.67 -16.90 -5.57
C SER A 224 -21.96 -18.22 -6.26
#